data_AF-R2T6L0-F1
#
_entry.id   AF-R2T6L0-F1
#
_cell.length_a   1.000
_cell.length_b   1.000
_cell.length_c   1.000
_cell.angle_alpha   90.00
_cell.angle_beta   90.00
_cell.angle_gamma   90.00
#
_symmetry.space_group_name_H-M   'P 1'
#
loop_
_entity.id
_entity.type
_entity.pdbx_description
1 polymer ?
#
loop_
_entity_poly.entity_id
_entity_poly.type
_entity_poly.pdbx_seq_one_letter_code
_entity_poly.pdbx_strand_id
1 'polypeptide(L)'
;MADETNSIATDVKTLLEGKVDDKLAVIERRTKERLRSLLGDPESIPSQFEYISYEVTLKRFNRIGNEGMQSYSQEGLSMAFPDSDFSEYQDTIDEYRRKDEEAFYKPKKGVFRFK
;
A
#
# COMPACT_ATOMS: atom_id res chain seq x y z
N MET A 1 -9.50 -23.73 -12.08
CA MET A 1 -10.59 -22.90 -11.54
C MET A 1 -9.98 -21.86 -10.62
N ALA A 2 -9.38 -20.85 -11.22
CA ALA A 2 -8.94 -19.63 -10.56
C ALA A 2 -8.95 -18.58 -11.67
N ASP A 3 -9.34 -17.35 -11.34
CA ASP A 3 -9.30 -16.17 -12.23
C ASP A 3 -10.56 -15.77 -13.01
N GLU A 4 -11.76 -15.93 -12.42
CA GLU A 4 -12.94 -15.14 -12.84
C GLU A 4 -13.29 -14.00 -11.86
N THR A 5 -12.62 -13.91 -10.69
CA THR A 5 -13.02 -13.00 -9.61
C THR A 5 -12.17 -11.73 -9.44
N ASN A 6 -11.04 -11.57 -10.16
CA ASN A 6 -10.10 -10.44 -9.96
C ASN A 6 -9.98 -9.49 -11.16
N SER A 7 -11.08 -9.25 -11.89
CA SER A 7 -11.10 -8.19 -12.89
C SER A 7 -11.16 -6.80 -12.24
N ILE A 8 -10.46 -5.82 -12.81
CA ILE A 8 -10.55 -4.40 -12.40
C ILE A 8 -12.01 -3.94 -12.37
N ALA A 9 -12.82 -4.37 -13.33
CA ALA A 9 -14.23 -4.03 -13.40
C ALA A 9 -15.03 -4.59 -12.20
N THR A 10 -14.70 -5.82 -11.76
CA THR A 10 -15.30 -6.44 -10.57
C THR A 10 -14.94 -5.67 -9.32
N ASP A 11 -13.68 -5.28 -9.17
CA ASP A 11 -13.22 -4.47 -8.03
C ASP A 11 -13.95 -3.13 -7.96
N VAL A 12 -13.99 -2.38 -9.07
CA VAL A 12 -14.66 -1.08 -9.13
C VAL A 12 -16.14 -1.24 -8.80
N LYS A 13 -16.81 -2.27 -9.33
CA LYS A 13 -18.21 -2.55 -9.00
C LYS A 13 -18.39 -2.86 -7.50
N THR A 14 -17.52 -3.66 -6.92
CA THR A 14 -17.52 -3.97 -5.48
C THR A 14 -17.33 -2.70 -4.63
N LEU A 15 -16.43 -1.80 -5.02
CA LEU A 15 -16.20 -0.53 -4.32
C LEU A 15 -17.44 0.39 -4.34
N LEU A 16 -18.21 0.36 -5.43
CA LEU A 16 -19.45 1.14 -5.56
C LEU A 16 -20.60 0.50 -4.78
N GLU A 17 -20.93 -0.75 -5.06
CA GLU A 17 -22.20 -1.39 -4.68
C GLU A 17 -22.07 -2.51 -3.63
N GLY A 18 -20.84 -2.96 -3.34
CA GLY A 18 -20.56 -4.10 -2.46
C GLY A 18 -20.88 -3.86 -0.99
N LYS A 19 -20.81 -4.91 -0.17
CA LYS A 19 -20.93 -4.77 1.29
C LYS A 19 -19.65 -4.18 1.86
N VAL A 20 -19.73 -3.67 3.09
CA VAL A 20 -18.58 -3.09 3.80
C VAL A 20 -17.36 -4.02 3.80
N ASP A 21 -17.56 -5.29 4.14
CA ASP A 21 -16.47 -6.28 4.18
C ASP A 21 -15.84 -6.51 2.80
N ASP A 22 -16.66 -6.58 1.75
CA ASP A 22 -16.18 -6.78 0.37
C ASP A 22 -15.38 -5.56 -0.10
N LYS A 23 -15.86 -4.35 0.20
CA LYS A 23 -15.13 -3.10 -0.07
C LYS A 23 -13.80 -3.09 0.65
N LEU A 24 -13.80 -3.40 1.94
CA LEU A 24 -12.59 -3.41 2.75
C LEU A 24 -11.55 -4.39 2.21
N ALA A 25 -11.97 -5.59 1.81
CA ALA A 25 -11.09 -6.59 1.20
C ALA A 25 -10.44 -6.09 -0.10
N VAL A 26 -11.21 -5.41 -0.97
CA VAL A 26 -10.66 -4.82 -2.21
C VAL A 26 -9.67 -3.70 -1.88
N ILE A 27 -10.00 -2.79 -0.97
CA ILE A 27 -9.14 -1.67 -0.59
C ILE A 27 -7.84 -2.17 0.02
N GLU A 28 -7.91 -3.09 0.99
CA GLU A 28 -6.75 -3.65 1.66
C GLU A 28 -5.83 -4.32 0.63
N ARG A 29 -6.38 -5.16 -0.23
CA ARG A 29 -5.61 -5.85 -1.28
C ARG A 29 -4.92 -4.86 -2.22
N ARG A 30 -5.65 -3.88 -2.76
CA ARG A 30 -5.09 -2.85 -3.66
C ARG A 30 -4.06 -1.95 -2.97
N THR A 31 -4.23 -1.71 -1.68
CA THR A 31 -3.28 -0.94 -0.86
C THR A 31 -1.98 -1.71 -0.67
N LYS A 32 -2.07 -3.00 -0.32
CA LYS A 32 -0.91 -3.90 -0.19
C LYS A 32 -0.17 -4.08 -1.52
N GLU A 33 -0.90 -4.29 -2.62
CA GLU A 33 -0.31 -4.37 -3.98
C GLU A 33 0.51 -3.11 -4.31
N ARG A 34 -0.06 -1.92 -4.03
CA ARG A 34 0.64 -0.65 -4.26
C ARG A 34 1.86 -0.48 -3.37
N LEU A 35 1.74 -0.78 -2.08
CA LEU A 35 2.85 -0.69 -1.13
C LEU A 35 3.97 -1.66 -1.52
N ARG A 36 3.64 -2.89 -1.89
CA ARG A 36 4.61 -3.88 -2.39
C ARG A 36 5.39 -3.35 -3.60
N SER A 37 4.69 -2.76 -4.57
CA SER A 37 5.33 -2.15 -5.74
C SER A 37 6.27 -1.01 -5.35
N LEU A 38 5.86 -0.15 -4.42
CA LEU A 38 6.71 0.94 -3.91
C LEU A 38 7.95 0.42 -3.17
N LEU A 39 7.87 -0.74 -2.53
CA LEU A 39 9.00 -1.38 -1.85
C LEU A 39 9.95 -2.15 -2.79
N GLY A 40 9.69 -2.17 -4.09
CA GLY A 40 10.51 -2.92 -5.06
C GLY A 40 10.10 -4.39 -5.23
N ASP A 41 8.82 -4.69 -5.06
CA ASP A 41 8.22 -6.02 -5.28
C ASP A 41 8.80 -7.17 -4.42
N PRO A 42 8.98 -7.01 -3.09
CA PRO A 42 9.43 -8.10 -2.22
C PRO A 42 8.40 -9.25 -2.23
N GLU A 43 8.84 -10.46 -1.87
CA GLU A 43 7.97 -11.65 -1.75
C GLU A 43 6.80 -11.40 -0.77
N SER A 44 7.06 -10.68 0.31
CA SER A 44 6.03 -10.24 1.26
C SER A 44 6.33 -8.83 1.75
N ILE A 45 5.27 -8.12 2.18
CA ILE A 45 5.42 -6.82 2.82
C ILE A 45 6.07 -7.05 4.19
N PRO A 46 7.23 -6.42 4.49
CA PRO A 46 7.86 -6.58 5.79
C PRO A 46 6.97 -6.03 6.91
N SER A 47 7.02 -6.66 8.10
CA SER A 47 6.16 -6.30 9.25
C SER A 47 6.28 -4.84 9.66
N GLN A 48 7.46 -4.23 9.50
CA GLN A 48 7.68 -2.80 9.77
C GLN A 48 6.83 -1.86 8.88
N PHE A 49 6.24 -2.36 7.79
CA PHE A 49 5.36 -1.61 6.89
C PHE A 49 3.86 -1.94 7.09
N GLU A 50 3.51 -2.84 8.01
CA GLU A 50 2.10 -3.19 8.27
C GLU A 50 1.28 -1.99 8.74
N TYR A 51 1.86 -1.10 9.55
CA TYR A 51 1.20 0.13 9.99
C TYR A 51 0.84 1.04 8.81
N ILE A 52 1.67 1.09 7.78
CA ILE A 52 1.41 1.88 6.56
C ILE A 52 0.22 1.29 5.81
N SER A 53 0.19 -0.04 5.66
CA SER A 53 -0.95 -0.71 5.04
C SER A 53 -2.24 -0.45 5.81
N TYR A 54 -2.19 -0.47 7.15
CA TYR A 54 -3.34 -0.19 8.01
C TYR A 54 -3.85 1.25 7.83
N GLU A 55 -2.99 2.24 8.02
CA GLU A 55 -3.35 3.67 7.95
C GLU A 55 -3.89 4.06 6.57
N VAL A 56 -3.21 3.61 5.50
CA VAL A 56 -3.65 3.92 4.12
C VAL A 56 -4.97 3.22 3.79
N THR A 57 -5.17 1.98 4.23
CA THR A 57 -6.45 1.27 4.04
C THR A 57 -7.58 2.02 4.73
N LEU A 58 -7.37 2.48 5.96
CA LEU A 58 -8.35 3.25 6.72
C LEU A 58 -8.69 4.58 6.03
N LYS A 59 -7.67 5.34 5.59
CA LYS A 59 -7.87 6.60 4.85
C LYS A 59 -8.66 6.40 3.57
N ARG A 60 -8.34 5.36 2.80
CA ARG A 60 -9.04 5.01 1.55
C ARG A 60 -10.48 4.58 1.81
N PHE A 61 -10.71 3.75 2.83
CA PHE A 61 -12.06 3.34 3.22
C PHE A 61 -12.93 4.54 3.61
N ASN A 62 -12.40 5.47 4.41
CA ASN A 62 -13.12 6.69 4.80
C ASN A 62 -13.39 7.64 3.61
N ARG A 63 -12.60 7.54 2.53
CA ARG A 63 -12.79 8.33 1.31
C ARG A 63 -13.89 7.76 0.40
N ILE A 64 -14.18 6.46 0.47
CA ILE A 64 -15.25 5.86 -0.34
C ILE A 64 -16.60 6.48 0.03
N GLY A 65 -17.34 6.93 -0.98
CA GLY A 65 -18.59 7.68 -0.81
C GLY A 65 -18.41 9.20 -0.75
N ASN A 66 -17.16 9.70 -0.69
CA ASN A 66 -16.80 11.12 -0.73
C ASN A 66 -15.96 11.48 -1.97
N GLU A 67 -16.00 10.67 -3.03
CA GLU A 67 -15.11 10.74 -4.21
C GLU A 67 -15.19 12.08 -4.97
N GLY A 68 -16.25 12.87 -4.78
CA GLY A 68 -16.43 14.22 -5.35
C GLY A 68 -16.12 15.38 -4.40
N MET A 69 -15.76 15.11 -3.14
CA MET A 69 -15.44 16.15 -2.14
C MET A 69 -13.92 16.25 -1.95
N GLN A 70 -13.33 17.34 -2.46
CA GLN A 70 -11.93 17.70 -2.21
C GLN A 70 -11.66 18.00 -0.73
N SER A 71 -12.71 18.35 0.02
CA SER A 71 -12.71 18.54 1.46
C SER A 71 -14.07 18.14 2.04
N TYR A 72 -14.08 17.37 3.12
CA TYR A 72 -15.28 17.10 3.91
C TYR A 72 -15.21 17.88 5.23
N SER A 73 -16.29 18.58 5.59
CA SER A 73 -16.45 19.29 6.86
C SER A 73 -17.73 18.79 7.53
N GLN A 74 -17.57 18.09 8.64
CA GLN A 74 -18.69 17.73 9.53
C GLN A 74 -18.25 18.08 10.96
N GLU A 75 -19.08 18.86 11.65
CA GLU A 75 -18.86 19.28 13.05
C GLU A 75 -17.49 19.93 13.33
N GLY A 76 -16.97 20.73 12.39
CA GLY A 76 -15.75 21.53 12.60
C GLY A 76 -14.42 20.81 12.35
N LEU A 77 -14.44 19.53 11.94
CA LEU A 77 -13.26 18.80 11.48
C LEU A 77 -13.13 18.95 9.96
N SER A 78 -12.03 19.55 9.50
CA SER A 78 -11.73 19.71 8.08
C SER A 78 -10.71 18.65 7.67
N MET A 79 -11.06 17.76 6.72
CA MET A 79 -10.12 16.79 6.16
C MET A 79 -9.70 17.22 4.75
N ALA A 80 -8.40 17.41 4.53
CA ALA A 80 -7.81 17.61 3.21
C ALA A 80 -7.18 16.29 2.74
N PHE A 81 -7.48 15.88 1.50
CA PHE A 81 -6.93 14.65 0.92
C PHE A 81 -5.65 14.95 0.13
N PRO A 82 -4.51 14.32 0.43
CA PRO A 82 -3.29 14.48 -0.35
C PRO A 82 -3.40 13.80 -1.72
N ASP A 83 -2.57 14.24 -2.68
CA ASP A 83 -2.49 13.69 -4.04
C ASP A 83 -2.10 12.19 -4.06
N SER A 84 -1.37 11.73 -3.04
CA SER A 84 -1.03 10.32 -2.84
C SER A 84 -1.16 9.95 -1.37
N ASP A 85 -1.84 8.84 -1.10
CA ASP A 85 -1.99 8.33 0.27
C ASP A 85 -0.66 7.83 0.88
N PHE A 86 0.40 7.70 0.06
CA PHE A 86 1.71 7.22 0.50
C PHE A 86 2.75 8.33 0.71
N SER A 87 2.41 9.59 0.40
CA SER A 87 3.37 10.70 0.41
C SER A 87 4.05 10.90 1.76
N GLU A 88 3.34 10.70 2.87
CA GLU A 88 3.91 10.85 4.22
C GLU A 88 4.90 9.72 4.60
N TYR A 89 4.92 8.62 3.83
CA TYR A 89 5.79 7.47 4.06
C TYR A 89 6.93 7.37 3.05
N GLN A 90 7.05 8.35 2.15
CA GLN A 90 8.01 8.30 1.04
C GLN A 90 9.45 8.15 1.53
N ASP A 91 9.86 8.91 2.55
CA ASP A 91 11.21 8.83 3.12
C ASP A 91 11.53 7.43 3.67
N THR A 92 10.58 6.83 4.39
CA THR A 92 10.70 5.47 4.94
C THR A 92 10.83 4.42 3.84
N ILE A 93 10.02 4.54 2.79
CA ILE A 93 10.05 3.66 1.62
C ILE A 93 11.40 3.78 0.89
N ASP A 94 11.87 5.00 0.66
CA ASP A 94 13.13 5.26 -0.05
C ASP A 94 14.36 4.83 0.75
N GLU A 95 14.33 4.94 2.08
CA GLU A 95 15.37 4.36 2.94
C GLU A 95 15.42 2.83 2.80
N TYR A 96 14.27 2.16 2.77
CA TYR A 96 14.22 0.71 2.60
C TYR A 96 14.78 0.26 1.25
N ARG A 97 14.40 0.92 0.15
CA ARG A 97 14.92 0.61 -1.19
C ARG A 97 16.44 0.79 -1.26
N ARG A 98 16.98 1.87 -0.68
CA ARG A 98 18.43 2.11 -0.62
C ARG A 98 19.18 1.02 0.14
N LYS A 99 18.63 0.56 1.28
CA LYS A 99 19.24 -0.53 2.07
C LYS A 99 19.25 -1.84 1.30
N ASP A 100 18.18 -2.15 0.58
CA ASP A 100 18.09 -3.35 -0.25
C ASP A 100 19.12 -3.32 -1.39
N GLU A 101 19.27 -2.19 -2.07
CA GLU A 101 20.30 -1.97 -3.09
C GLU A 101 21.72 -2.12 -2.49
N GLU A 102 22.00 -1.47 -1.36
CA GLU A 102 23.32 -1.57 -0.71
C GLU A 102 23.64 -3.01 -0.27
N ALA A 103 22.65 -3.76 0.19
CA ALA A 103 22.80 -5.18 0.52
C ALA A 103 23.11 -6.02 -0.72
N PHE A 104 22.52 -5.71 -1.86
CA PHE A 104 22.77 -6.39 -3.14
C PHE A 104 24.20 -6.17 -3.66
N TYR A 105 24.75 -4.96 -3.50
CA TYR A 105 26.07 -4.61 -4.01
C TYR A 105 27.25 -4.93 -3.08
N LYS A 106 27.02 -5.39 -1.84
CA LYS A 106 28.12 -5.81 -0.95
C LYS A 106 28.75 -7.12 -1.46
N PRO A 107 30.05 -7.14 -1.83
CA PRO A 107 30.70 -8.37 -2.27
C PRO A 107 30.68 -9.37 -1.10
N LYS A 108 30.14 -10.58 -1.34
CA LYS A 108 30.20 -11.68 -0.38
C LYS A 108 31.66 -11.90 -0.02
N LYS A 109 32.07 -11.54 1.20
CA LYS A 109 33.43 -11.78 1.70
C LYS A 109 33.71 -13.28 1.65
N GLY A 110 34.34 -13.73 0.57
CA GLY A 110 34.82 -15.10 0.43
C GLY A 110 35.86 -15.34 1.50
N VAL A 111 35.56 -16.25 2.43
CA VAL A 111 36.51 -16.70 3.44
C VAL A 111 37.55 -17.56 2.73
N PHE A 112 38.60 -16.94 2.20
CA PHE A 112 39.77 -17.66 1.69
C PHE A 112 40.52 -18.28 2.87
N ARG A 113 40.42 -19.60 3.04
CA ARG A 113 41.30 -20.37 3.93
C ARG A 113 42.51 -20.85 3.12
N PHE A 114 43.69 -20.39 3.47
CA PHE A 114 44.95 -20.97 3.00
C PHE A 114 45.24 -22.27 3.77
N LYS A 115 45.72 -23.29 3.05
CA LYS A 115 46.04 -24.64 3.51
C LYS A 115 47.45 -24.71 4.09
#